data_AF-A0A3B9YV32-F1
#
_entry.id   AF-A0A3B9YV32-F1
#
_cell.length_a   1.000
_cell.length_b   1.000
_cell.length_c   1.000
_cell.angle_alpha   90.00
_cell.angle_beta   90.00
_cell.angle_gamma   90.00
#
_symmetry.space_group_name_H-M   'P 1'
#
loop_
_entity.id
_entity.type
_entity.pdbx_description
1 polymer ?
#
loop_
_entity_poly.entity_id
_entity_poly.type
_entity_poly.pdbx_seq_one_letter_code
_entity_poly.pdbx_strand_id
1 'polypeptide(L)' 'MTLTDAQLERYARHIILREVGGTGQAKLLKSKVLV' A
#
# COMPACT_ATOMS: atom_id res chain seq x y z
N MET A 1 -4.34 -0.44 -10.97
CA MET A 1 -3.64 0.75 -10.45
C MET A 1 -2.42 0.25 -9.71
N THR A 2 -1.27 0.51 -10.31
CA THR A 2 0.07 0.30 -9.74
C THR A 2 0.40 1.47 -8.83
N LEU A 3 1.23 1.24 -7.80
CA LEU A 3 1.75 2.31 -6.93
C LEU A 3 2.66 3.23 -7.74
N THR A 4 2.65 4.53 -7.47
CA THR A 4 3.65 5.46 -8.03
C THR A 4 4.99 5.31 -7.34
N ASP A 5 6.08 5.78 -7.94
CA ASP A 5 7.42 5.70 -7.35
C ASP A 5 7.51 6.35 -5.98
N ALA A 6 6.88 7.53 -5.83
CA ALA A 6 6.78 8.20 -4.54
C ALA A 6 5.98 7.39 -3.50
N GLN A 7 4.97 6.63 -3.91
CA GLN A 7 4.22 5.74 -3.02
C GLN A 7 5.03 4.49 -2.67
N LEU A 8 5.84 3.97 -3.60
CA LEU A 8 6.74 2.85 -3.33
C LEU A 8 7.77 3.23 -2.27
N GLU A 9 8.40 4.40 -2.40
CA GLU A 9 9.35 4.90 -1.40
C GLU A 9 8.65 5.14 -0.05
N ARG A 10 7.50 5.83 -0.06
CA ARG A 10 6.74 6.14 1.16
C ARG A 10 6.26 4.90 1.92
N TYR A 11 5.84 3.85 1.22
CA TYR A 11 5.25 2.65 1.83
C TYR A 11 6.17 1.43 1.79
N ALA A 12 7.46 1.60 1.47
CA ALA A 12 8.43 0.51 1.37
C ALA A 12 8.40 -0.44 2.58
N ARG A 13 8.29 0.12 3.79
CA ARG A 13 8.25 -0.65 5.05
C ARG A 13 6.99 -1.52 5.21
N HIS A 14 5.87 -1.19 4.58
CA HIS A 14 4.67 -2.02 4.59
C HIS A 14 4.66 -3.01 3.42
N ILE A 15 5.20 -2.62 2.27
CA ILE A 15 5.26 -3.46 1.08
C ILE A 15 6.13 -4.71 1.32
N ILE A 16 7.18 -4.61 2.14
CA ILE A 16 8.05 -5.75 2.49
C ILE A 16 7.40 -6.74 3.46
N LEU A 17 6.35 -6.33 4.19
CA LEU A 17 5.67 -7.22 5.14
C LEU A 17 4.91 -8.30 4.37
N ARG A 18 5.10 -9.55 4.76
CA ARG A 18 4.49 -10.73 4.13
C ARG A 18 2.95 -10.64 4.12
N GLU A 19 2.40 -10.04 5.16
CA GLU A 19 0.97 -9.93 5.43
C GLU A 19 0.30 -8.82 4.61
N VAL A 20 1.07 -7.80 4.21
CA VAL A 20 0.54 -6.63 3.47
C VAL A 20 0.94 -6.71 2.01
N GLY A 21 2.24 -6.74 1.70
CA GLY A 21 2.72 -6.71 0.33
C GLY A 21 2.34 -5.44 -0.45
N GLY A 22 2.82 -5.34 -1.70
CA GLY A 22 2.39 -4.26 -2.61
C GLY A 22 0.89 -4.30 -2.92
N THR A 23 0.32 -5.49 -3.03
CA THR A 23 -1.11 -5.69 -3.31
C THR A 23 -2.00 -5.25 -2.15
N GLY A 24 -1.65 -5.57 -0.90
CA GLY A 24 -2.39 -5.11 0.27
C GLY A 24 -2.31 -3.59 0.42
N GLN A 25 -1.12 -3.01 0.22
CA GLN A 25 -0.96 -1.55 0.23
C GLN A 25 -1.82 -0.86 -0.83
N ALA A 26 -1.89 -1.41 -2.05
CA ALA A 26 -2.74 -0.87 -3.12
C ALA A 26 -4.24 -1.00 -2.82
N LYS A 27 -4.66 -2.03 -2.06
CA LYS A 27 -6.05 -2.18 -1.59
C LYS A 27 -6.37 -1.13 -0.53
N LEU A 28 -5.51 -0.96 0.48
CA LEU A 28 -5.68 0.03 1.54
C LEU A 28 -5.83 1.46 1.00
N LEU A 29 -5.04 1.84 -0.01
CA LEU A 29 -5.15 3.15 -0.66
C LEU A 29 -6.51 3.39 -1.36
N LYS A 30 -7.20 2.32 -1.77
CA LYS A 30 -8.54 2.42 -2.38
C LYS A 30 -9.67 2.27 -1.36
N SER A 31 -9.35 1.83 -0.14
CA SER A 31 -10.32 1.66 0.92
C SER A 31 -10.78 3.00 1.47
N LYS A 32 -12.01 3.01 2.01
CA LYS A 32 -12.57 4.12 2.79
C LYS A 32 -12.96 3.55 4.14
N VAL A 33 -12.64 4.28 5.21
CA VAL A 33 -12.98 3.90 6.58
C VAL A 33 -14.00 4.91 7.09
N LEU A 34 -15.14 4.42 7.56
CA LEU A 34 -16.09 5.24 8.33
C LEU A 34 -15.59 5.29 9.78
N VAL A 35 -15.58 6.48 10.36
CA VAL A 35 -15.20 6.73 11.75
C VAL A 35 -16.36 7.43 12.44
#